data_AF-A0A4Y2U674-F1
#
_entry.id   AF-A0A4Y2U674-F1
#
_cell.length_a   1.000
_cell.length_b   1.000
_cell.length_c   1.000
_cell.angle_alpha   90.00
_cell.angle_beta   90.00
_cell.angle_gamma   90.00
#
_symmetry.space_group_name_H-M   'P 1'
#
loop_
_entity.id
_entity.type
_entity.pdbx_description
1 polymer ?
#
loop_
_entity_poly.entity_id
_entity_poly.type
_entity_poly.pdbx_seq_one_letter_code
_entity_poly.pdbx_strand_id
1 'polypeptide(L)'
;MEGVQRPEDRTDIIVRVFNMKLKELLEDICKHGIFGTVLAYIYVIEFQKRGLPHAHILLTLDSESKIRTKDDIDKFVSAELPDPCTDLRLFQIATKCMVHSPCGTININSPCMRDGQCCKNFPKQFKDDTEENVNGYPIYRRRATEPVQVGKYSIDNRWVVPYNPWLLKKFNAHINVEVCA
;
A
#
# COMPACT_ATOMS: atom_id res chain seq x y z
N MET A 1 -31.54 14.20 20.29
CA MET A 1 -31.28 13.35 19.10
C MET A 1 -29.78 13.33 18.90
N GLU A 2 -29.12 12.20 19.14
CA GLU A 2 -27.71 12.07 18.80
C GLU A 2 -27.57 12.15 17.27
N GLY A 3 -26.65 13.00 16.79
CA GLY A 3 -26.41 13.18 15.36
C GLY A 3 -25.86 11.91 14.70
N VAL A 4 -25.80 11.91 13.36
CA VAL A 4 -25.20 10.82 12.58
C VAL A 4 -23.74 10.63 13.02
N GLN A 5 -23.43 9.45 13.58
CA GLN A 5 -22.08 9.09 14.00
C GLN A 5 -21.21 8.74 12.79
N ARG A 6 -19.98 9.24 12.75
CA ARG A 6 -18.94 8.86 11.77
C ARG A 6 -18.02 7.81 12.41
N PRO A 7 -17.25 7.05 11.60
CA PRO A 7 -16.31 6.06 12.14
C PRO A 7 -15.34 6.67 13.17
N GLU A 8 -14.86 7.89 12.92
CA GLU A 8 -13.97 8.65 13.81
C GLU A 8 -14.55 8.88 15.21
N ASP A 9 -15.87 8.89 15.34
CA ASP A 9 -16.60 9.11 16.59
C ASP A 9 -16.73 7.80 17.41
N ARG A 10 -16.32 6.64 16.84
CA ARG A 10 -16.43 5.29 17.41
C ARG A 10 -15.10 4.54 17.41
N THR A 11 -14.13 5.11 18.12
CA THR A 11 -12.78 4.55 18.28
C THR A 11 -12.78 3.12 18.82
N ASP A 12 -13.75 2.76 19.68
CA ASP A 12 -13.96 1.41 20.20
C ASP A 12 -14.19 0.39 19.08
N ILE A 13 -15.05 0.71 18.12
CA ILE A 13 -15.35 -0.16 16.98
C ILE A 13 -14.14 -0.24 16.05
N ILE A 14 -13.51 0.90 15.76
CA ILE A 14 -12.33 0.97 14.88
C ILE A 14 -11.21 0.08 15.42
N VAL A 15 -10.86 0.23 16.69
CA VAL A 15 -9.77 -0.53 17.31
C VAL A 15 -10.08 -2.03 17.31
N ARG A 16 -11.33 -2.42 17.58
CA ARG A 16 -11.75 -3.83 17.53
C ARG A 16 -11.62 -4.41 16.12
N VAL A 17 -12.15 -3.72 15.11
CA VAL A 17 -12.07 -4.16 13.70
C VAL A 17 -10.62 -4.20 13.22
N PHE A 18 -9.82 -3.19 13.57
CA PHE A 18 -8.40 -3.17 13.27
C PHE A 18 -7.68 -4.38 13.85
N ASN A 19 -7.89 -4.69 15.14
CA ASN A 19 -7.27 -5.83 15.80
C ASN A 19 -7.69 -7.17 15.17
N MET A 20 -8.96 -7.31 14.78
CA MET A 20 -9.43 -8.51 14.06
C MET A 20 -8.71 -8.66 12.71
N LYS A 21 -8.64 -7.58 11.91
CA LYS A 21 -7.93 -7.59 10.63
C LYS A 21 -6.43 -7.83 10.79
N LEU A 22 -5.79 -7.26 11.80
CA LEU A 22 -4.36 -7.45 12.07
C LEU A 22 -4.06 -8.90 12.41
N LYS A 23 -4.88 -9.56 13.24
CA LYS A 23 -4.71 -10.98 13.57
C LYS A 23 -4.86 -11.86 12.33
N GLU A 24 -5.86 -11.60 11.51
CA GLU A 24 -6.06 -12.34 10.25
C GLU A 24 -4.91 -12.11 9.27
N LEU A 25 -4.41 -10.86 9.15
CA LEU A 25 -3.25 -10.54 8.33
C LEU A 25 -1.99 -11.31 8.78
N LEU A 26 -1.73 -11.37 10.08
CA LEU A 26 -0.60 -12.15 10.63
C LEU A 26 -0.79 -13.65 10.42
N GLU A 27 -2.02 -14.16 10.50
CA GLU A 27 -2.31 -15.57 10.20
C GLU A 27 -2.05 -15.90 8.73
N ASP A 28 -2.48 -15.05 7.81
CA ASP A 28 -2.16 -15.22 6.38
C ASP A 28 -0.65 -15.17 6.11
N ILE A 29 0.04 -14.20 6.71
CA ILE A 29 1.48 -14.04 6.56
C ILE A 29 2.25 -15.24 7.11
N CYS A 30 1.99 -15.62 8.35
CA CYS A 30 2.84 -16.56 9.08
C CYS A 30 2.40 -18.02 8.94
N LYS A 31 1.11 -18.30 8.74
CA LYS A 31 0.59 -19.68 8.64
C LYS A 31 0.22 -20.07 7.22
N HIS A 32 -0.42 -19.18 6.47
CA HIS A 32 -0.78 -19.47 5.07
C HIS A 32 0.35 -19.17 4.08
N GLY A 33 1.45 -18.57 4.55
CA GLY A 33 2.68 -18.42 3.78
C GLY A 33 2.50 -17.57 2.53
N ILE A 34 1.70 -16.49 2.59
CA ILE A 34 1.43 -15.65 1.41
C ILE A 34 2.70 -15.03 0.81
N PHE A 35 3.77 -14.87 1.61
CA PHE A 35 5.09 -14.43 1.18
C PHE A 35 6.14 -15.54 1.28
N GLY A 36 5.72 -16.79 1.46
CA GLY A 36 6.59 -17.92 1.81
C GLY A 36 6.80 -18.07 3.32
N THR A 37 7.85 -18.80 3.69
CA THR A 37 8.17 -19.14 5.08
C THR A 37 8.73 -17.92 5.82
N VAL A 38 8.08 -17.54 6.92
CA VAL A 38 8.50 -16.45 7.81
C VAL A 38 9.28 -17.02 8.99
N LEU A 39 10.55 -16.63 9.13
CA LEU A 39 11.40 -17.04 10.26
C LEU A 39 11.16 -16.16 11.50
N ALA A 40 10.98 -14.87 11.28
CA ALA A 40 10.69 -13.91 12.34
C ALA A 40 9.86 -12.74 11.79
N TYR A 41 9.08 -12.10 12.65
CA TYR A 41 8.42 -10.84 12.35
C TYR A 41 8.40 -9.95 13.57
N ILE A 42 8.44 -8.64 13.34
CA ILE A 42 8.27 -7.61 14.36
C ILE A 42 7.18 -6.67 13.85
N TYR A 43 6.29 -6.25 14.73
CA TYR A 43 5.35 -5.19 14.39
C TYR A 43 5.16 -4.19 15.52
N VAL A 44 4.87 -2.96 15.15
CA VAL A 44 4.52 -1.86 16.06
C VAL A 44 3.16 -1.32 15.65
N ILE A 45 2.30 -1.06 16.63
CA ILE A 45 1.03 -0.37 16.42
C ILE A 45 1.20 1.07 16.90
N GLU A 46 1.01 2.02 16.01
CA GLU A 46 1.02 3.44 16.29
C GLU A 46 -0.36 4.03 16.11
N PHE A 47 -0.73 4.99 16.94
CA PHE A 47 -1.95 5.75 16.77
C PHE A 47 -1.62 7.03 15.99
N GLN A 48 -2.02 7.06 14.72
CA GLN A 48 -1.83 8.24 13.88
C GLN A 48 -2.64 9.44 14.39
N LYS A 49 -2.37 10.64 13.86
CA LYS A 49 -3.14 11.85 14.20
C LYS A 49 -4.64 11.56 14.04
N ARG A 50 -5.43 11.85 15.09
CA ARG A 50 -6.86 11.51 15.30
C ARG A 50 -7.14 10.13 15.92
N GLY A 51 -6.12 9.40 16.38
CA GLY A 51 -6.30 8.20 17.21
C GLY A 51 -6.66 6.93 16.44
N LEU A 52 -6.38 6.90 15.13
CA LEU A 52 -6.59 5.69 14.32
C LEU A 52 -5.36 4.78 14.41
N PRO A 53 -5.52 3.47 14.66
CA PRO A 53 -4.42 2.54 14.74
C PRO A 53 -3.81 2.26 13.36
N HIS A 54 -2.49 2.16 13.32
CA HIS A 54 -1.68 1.85 12.15
C HIS A 54 -0.61 0.84 12.54
N ALA A 55 -0.42 -0.22 11.73
CA ALA A 55 0.60 -1.23 11.99
C ALA A 55 1.76 -1.06 11.01
N HIS A 56 2.98 -1.08 11.55
CA HIS A 56 4.20 -1.32 10.80
C HIS A 56 4.64 -2.75 11.07
N ILE A 57 4.78 -3.58 10.02
CA ILE A 57 5.16 -5.00 10.14
C ILE A 57 6.42 -5.22 9.30
N LEU A 58 7.45 -5.79 9.92
CA LEU A 58 8.69 -6.21 9.27
C LEU A 58 8.79 -7.73 9.31
N LEU A 59 9.07 -8.35 8.16
CA LEU A 59 9.16 -9.80 8.00
C LEU A 59 10.59 -10.21 7.67
N THR A 60 11.10 -11.24 8.34
CA THR A 60 12.32 -11.95 7.97
C THR A 60 11.94 -13.29 7.38
N LEU A 61 12.04 -13.40 6.06
CA LEU A 61 11.74 -14.63 5.31
C LEU A 61 12.92 -15.61 5.32
N ASP A 62 12.59 -16.89 5.22
CA ASP A 62 13.53 -17.98 5.00
C ASP A 62 14.33 -17.80 3.69
N SER A 63 15.53 -18.38 3.60
CA SER A 63 16.42 -18.22 2.43
C SER A 63 15.76 -18.65 1.12
N GLU A 64 14.94 -19.70 1.14
CA GLU A 64 14.23 -20.20 -0.04
C GLU A 64 12.99 -19.37 -0.38
N SER A 65 12.51 -18.55 0.56
CA SER A 65 11.35 -17.67 0.40
C SER A 65 11.72 -16.21 0.13
N LYS A 66 13.01 -15.87 0.14
CA LYS A 66 13.46 -14.49 -0.11
C LYS A 66 13.06 -14.01 -1.51
N ILE A 67 12.43 -12.86 -1.55
CA ILE A 67 12.09 -12.12 -2.76
C ILE A 67 13.35 -11.40 -3.24
N ARG A 68 14.02 -11.95 -4.26
CA ARG A 68 15.34 -11.44 -4.71
C ARG A 68 15.29 -10.84 -6.11
N THR A 69 14.55 -11.48 -7.00
CA THR A 69 14.54 -11.11 -8.41
C THR A 69 13.40 -10.16 -8.73
N LYS A 70 13.50 -9.44 -9.85
CA LYS A 70 12.39 -8.64 -10.39
C LYS A 70 11.10 -9.44 -10.57
N ASP A 71 11.19 -10.71 -10.95
CA ASP A 71 10.04 -11.59 -11.16
C ASP A 71 9.40 -11.98 -9.81
N ASP A 72 10.22 -12.23 -8.79
CA ASP A 72 9.72 -12.43 -7.42
C ASP A 72 9.01 -11.16 -6.92
N ILE A 73 9.61 -9.99 -7.14
CA ILE A 73 9.03 -8.70 -6.72
C ILE A 73 7.66 -8.51 -7.39
N ASP A 74 7.61 -8.62 -8.72
CA ASP A 74 6.39 -8.42 -9.51
C ASP A 74 5.30 -9.46 -9.19
N LYS A 75 5.68 -10.65 -8.71
CA LYS A 75 4.74 -11.67 -8.22
C LYS A 75 4.01 -11.22 -6.95
N PHE A 76 4.68 -10.48 -6.05
CA PHE A 76 4.14 -10.13 -4.74
C PHE A 76 3.70 -8.67 -4.62
N VAL A 77 4.30 -7.75 -5.37
CA VAL A 77 4.09 -6.32 -5.25
C VAL A 77 3.81 -5.71 -6.61
N SER A 78 2.72 -4.93 -6.68
CA SER A 78 2.41 -4.08 -7.81
C SER A 78 2.40 -2.63 -7.38
N ALA A 79 2.85 -1.75 -8.28
CA ALA A 79 2.71 -0.31 -8.13
C ALA A 79 1.95 0.29 -9.33
N GLU A 80 1.07 -0.50 -9.96
CA GLU A 80 0.26 -0.13 -11.11
C GLU A 80 -1.24 -0.19 -10.75
N LEU A 81 -2.04 0.63 -11.44
CA LEU A 81 -3.49 0.49 -11.42
C LEU A 81 -3.87 -0.82 -12.14
N PRO A 82 -4.73 -1.66 -11.54
CA PRO A 82 -5.25 -2.85 -12.21
C PRO A 82 -6.05 -2.50 -13.46
N ASP A 83 -6.08 -3.39 -14.44
CA ASP A 83 -6.99 -3.22 -15.59
C ASP A 83 -8.43 -3.53 -15.16
N PRO A 84 -9.36 -2.55 -15.21
CA PRO A 84 -10.76 -2.77 -14.84
C PRO A 84 -11.49 -3.80 -15.70
N CYS A 85 -11.02 -4.08 -16.92
CA CYS A 85 -11.58 -5.12 -17.80
C CYS A 85 -11.26 -6.53 -17.28
N THR A 86 -10.13 -6.69 -16.59
CA THR A 86 -9.71 -7.99 -16.03
C THR A 86 -10.14 -8.16 -14.58
N ASP A 87 -10.10 -7.08 -13.80
CA ASP A 87 -10.32 -7.12 -12.36
C ASP A 87 -10.88 -5.80 -11.81
N LEU A 88 -12.15 -5.55 -12.13
CA LEU A 88 -12.86 -4.35 -11.68
C LEU A 88 -12.82 -4.17 -10.16
N ARG A 89 -12.89 -5.26 -9.39
CA ARG A 89 -12.88 -5.18 -7.92
C ARG A 89 -11.54 -4.70 -7.40
N LEU A 90 -10.42 -5.25 -7.87
CA LEU A 90 -9.11 -4.76 -7.46
C LEU A 90 -8.91 -3.30 -7.88
N PHE A 91 -9.31 -2.95 -9.11
CA PHE A 91 -9.23 -1.58 -9.61
C PHE A 91 -9.95 -0.57 -8.70
N GLN A 92 -11.19 -0.88 -8.30
CA GLN A 92 -11.96 -0.04 -7.39
C GLN A 92 -11.29 0.12 -6.01
N ILE A 93 -10.68 -0.94 -5.49
CA ILE A 93 -10.00 -0.88 -4.20
C ILE A 93 -8.67 -0.11 -4.33
N ALA A 94 -7.87 -0.37 -5.37
CA ALA A 94 -6.60 0.32 -5.60
C ALA A 94 -6.78 1.83 -5.84
N THR A 95 -7.76 2.24 -6.65
CA THR A 95 -8.07 3.66 -6.87
C THR A 95 -8.54 4.37 -5.60
N LYS A 96 -9.26 3.65 -4.72
CA LYS A 96 -9.73 4.18 -3.42
C LYS A 96 -8.63 4.23 -2.36
N CYS A 97 -7.80 3.20 -2.29
CA CYS A 97 -6.95 2.94 -1.13
C CYS A 97 -5.45 3.04 -1.41
N MET A 98 -5.00 2.95 -2.65
CA MET A 98 -3.57 2.88 -2.98
C MET A 98 -3.10 4.05 -3.87
N VAL A 99 -3.91 5.09 -4.06
CA VAL A 99 -3.49 6.31 -4.75
C VAL A 99 -2.95 7.32 -3.75
N HIS A 100 -1.69 7.72 -3.91
CA HIS A 100 -1.14 8.85 -3.19
C HIS A 100 -1.91 10.11 -3.60
N SER A 101 -2.42 10.85 -2.61
CA SER A 101 -3.14 12.09 -2.89
C SER A 101 -2.23 13.07 -3.65
N PRO A 102 -2.74 13.73 -4.71
CA PRO A 102 -1.93 14.67 -5.47
C PRO A 102 -1.28 15.74 -4.60
N CYS A 103 0.01 15.94 -4.80
CA CYS A 103 0.87 16.86 -4.05
C CYS A 103 1.84 17.57 -5.00
N GLY A 104 2.84 18.27 -4.46
CA GLY A 104 3.78 19.03 -5.27
C GLY A 104 3.13 20.30 -5.81
N THR A 105 3.36 20.58 -7.08
CA THR A 105 2.77 21.74 -7.78
C THR A 105 1.25 21.65 -7.89
N ILE A 106 0.68 20.44 -7.86
CA ILE A 106 -0.77 20.22 -7.89
C ILE A 106 -1.43 20.65 -6.57
N ASN A 107 -0.75 20.42 -5.44
CA ASN A 107 -1.23 20.80 -4.12
C ASN A 107 -0.07 20.92 -3.12
N ILE A 108 0.45 22.15 -3.00
CA ILE A 108 1.57 22.48 -2.12
C ILE A 108 1.23 22.36 -0.63
N ASN A 109 -0.06 22.38 -0.28
CA ASN A 109 -0.54 22.27 1.10
C ASN A 109 -0.74 20.82 1.56
N SER A 110 -0.37 19.82 0.74
CA SER A 110 -0.52 18.42 1.11
C SER A 110 0.37 18.07 2.31
N PRO A 111 -0.09 17.24 3.27
CA PRO A 111 0.68 16.91 4.48
C PRO A 111 2.04 16.25 4.21
N CYS A 112 2.22 15.66 3.03
CA CYS A 112 3.49 15.06 2.61
C CYS A 112 4.54 16.10 2.15
N MET A 113 4.16 17.35 1.92
CA MET A 113 5.07 18.39 1.43
C MET A 113 6.02 18.85 2.55
N ARG A 114 7.32 18.75 2.29
CA ARG A 114 8.42 19.21 3.14
C ARG A 114 9.43 19.92 2.24
N ASP A 115 9.82 21.14 2.60
CA ASP A 115 10.81 21.93 1.85
C ASP A 115 10.52 22.04 0.35
N GLY A 116 9.23 22.21 0.01
CA GLY A 116 8.77 22.33 -1.38
C GLY A 116 8.69 21.03 -2.18
N GLN A 117 9.04 19.88 -1.59
CA GLN A 117 9.01 18.57 -2.24
C GLN A 117 8.15 17.56 -1.47
N CYS A 118 7.63 16.55 -2.15
CA CYS A 118 6.92 15.46 -1.48
C CYS A 118 7.94 14.58 -0.73
N CYS A 119 7.77 14.39 0.57
CA CYS A 119 8.66 13.55 1.39
C CYS A 119 8.64 12.06 1.02
N LYS A 120 7.71 11.64 0.16
CA LYS A 120 7.60 10.29 -0.41
C LYS A 120 8.00 10.24 -1.88
N ASN A 121 8.51 11.35 -2.43
CA ASN A 121 8.96 11.51 -3.82
C ASN A 121 7.88 11.20 -4.85
N PHE A 122 6.63 11.60 -4.60
CA PHE A 122 5.56 11.53 -5.60
C PHE A 122 5.46 12.82 -6.43
N PRO A 123 5.09 12.74 -7.72
CA PRO A 123 4.88 11.50 -8.48
C PRO A 123 6.19 10.74 -8.73
N LYS A 124 6.13 9.41 -8.73
CA LYS A 124 7.26 8.56 -9.12
C LYS A 124 7.55 8.68 -10.62
N GLN A 125 8.70 8.19 -11.08
CA GLN A 125 8.98 8.08 -12.52
C GLN A 125 8.24 6.88 -13.12
N PHE A 126 7.90 6.97 -14.40
CA PHE A 126 7.48 5.78 -15.15
C PHE A 126 8.69 4.85 -15.34
N LYS A 127 8.42 3.54 -15.30
CA LYS A 127 9.38 2.47 -15.52
C LYS A 127 8.68 1.28 -16.14
N ASP A 128 9.20 0.79 -17.26
CA ASP A 128 8.58 -0.34 -17.97
C ASP A 128 8.83 -1.68 -17.29
N ASP A 129 9.92 -1.79 -16.54
CA ASP A 129 10.33 -2.98 -15.80
C ASP A 129 10.75 -2.61 -14.37
N THR A 130 10.61 -3.56 -13.45
CA THR A 130 11.11 -3.45 -12.08
C THR A 130 12.64 -3.55 -12.08
N GLU A 131 13.30 -2.62 -11.38
CA GLU A 131 14.75 -2.64 -11.15
C GLU A 131 15.05 -3.08 -9.72
N GLU A 132 15.99 -4.01 -9.57
CA GLU A 132 16.36 -4.59 -8.29
C GLU A 132 17.23 -3.65 -7.45
N ASN A 133 16.93 -3.57 -6.15
CA ASN A 133 17.84 -3.17 -5.08
C ASN A 133 18.66 -1.88 -5.31
N VAL A 134 18.00 -0.79 -5.70
CA VAL A 134 18.61 0.54 -5.74
C VAL A 134 18.61 1.12 -4.32
N ASN A 135 19.73 1.00 -3.62
CA ASN A 135 19.92 1.46 -2.23
C ASN A 135 18.99 0.77 -1.20
N GLY A 136 18.79 -0.54 -1.30
CA GLY A 136 18.00 -1.34 -0.33
C GLY A 136 16.52 -1.47 -0.66
N TYR A 137 16.03 -0.79 -1.69
CA TYR A 137 14.65 -0.89 -2.18
C TYR A 137 14.62 -1.05 -3.70
N PRO A 138 13.69 -1.84 -4.26
CA PRO A 138 13.52 -1.90 -5.71
C PRO A 138 12.83 -0.63 -6.24
N ILE A 139 13.06 -0.36 -7.52
CA ILE A 139 12.24 0.59 -8.28
C ILE A 139 11.18 -0.22 -9.00
N TYR A 140 9.94 -0.17 -8.52
CA TYR A 140 8.83 -0.94 -9.10
C TYR A 140 8.47 -0.45 -10.51
N ARG A 141 8.08 -1.41 -11.36
CA ARG A 141 7.40 -1.16 -12.62
C ARG A 141 6.20 -0.25 -12.44
N ARG A 142 6.13 0.78 -13.28
CA ARG A 142 5.06 1.78 -13.41
C ARG A 142 4.95 2.15 -14.89
N ARG A 143 4.26 1.36 -15.69
CA ARG A 143 4.12 1.64 -17.13
C ARG A 143 3.24 2.85 -17.38
N ALA A 144 3.52 3.57 -18.46
CA ALA A 144 2.63 4.63 -18.92
C ALA A 144 1.36 4.00 -19.50
N THR A 145 0.22 4.34 -18.91
CA THR A 145 -1.12 3.96 -19.38
C THR A 145 -2.00 5.20 -19.41
N GLU A 146 -3.17 5.09 -20.03
CA GLU A 146 -4.17 6.15 -19.95
C GLU A 146 -4.50 6.49 -18.48
N PRO A 147 -4.44 7.77 -18.09
CA PRO A 147 -4.83 8.19 -16.75
C PRO A 147 -6.30 7.90 -16.46
N VAL A 148 -6.61 7.62 -15.20
CA VAL A 148 -7.98 7.40 -14.72
C VAL A 148 -8.42 8.55 -13.81
N GLN A 149 -9.72 8.85 -13.80
CA GLN A 149 -10.28 9.87 -12.92
C GLN A 149 -10.49 9.30 -11.52
N VAL A 150 -9.80 9.86 -10.52
CA VAL A 150 -9.98 9.56 -9.10
C VAL A 150 -10.43 10.83 -8.39
N GLY A 151 -11.73 10.91 -8.11
CA GLY A 151 -12.36 12.14 -7.63
C GLY A 151 -12.27 13.24 -8.70
N LYS A 152 -11.56 14.32 -8.40
CA LYS A 152 -11.35 15.46 -9.32
C LYS A 152 -9.98 15.43 -10.04
N TYR A 153 -9.20 14.37 -9.83
CA TYR A 153 -7.83 14.30 -10.29
C TYR A 153 -7.66 13.23 -11.36
N SER A 154 -6.89 13.55 -12.39
CA SER A 154 -6.42 12.59 -13.39
C SER A 154 -5.16 11.91 -12.86
N ILE A 155 -5.23 10.61 -12.62
CA ILE A 155 -4.21 9.82 -11.93
C ILE A 155 -3.68 8.71 -12.84
N ASP A 156 -2.36 8.57 -12.89
CA ASP A 156 -1.66 7.47 -13.55
C ASP A 156 -0.82 6.64 -12.56
N ASN A 157 -0.11 5.63 -13.07
CA ASN A 157 0.71 4.71 -12.27
C ASN A 157 1.83 5.38 -11.46
N ARG A 158 2.18 6.65 -11.71
CA ARG A 158 3.20 7.36 -10.91
C ARG A 158 2.74 7.68 -9.50
N TRP A 159 1.43 7.66 -9.25
CA TRP A 159 0.83 8.00 -7.97
C TRP A 159 0.45 6.79 -7.12
N VAL A 160 0.59 5.57 -7.66
CA VAL A 160 0.18 4.35 -6.96
C VAL A 160 1.20 3.98 -5.88
N VAL A 161 0.73 3.78 -4.66
CA VAL A 161 1.51 3.24 -3.55
C VAL A 161 1.65 1.73 -3.75
N PRO A 162 2.84 1.13 -3.61
CA PRO A 162 3.04 -0.31 -3.79
C PRO A 162 2.12 -1.16 -2.91
N TYR A 163 1.58 -2.24 -3.45
CA TYR A 163 0.63 -3.11 -2.74
C TYR A 163 0.75 -4.56 -3.19
N ASN A 164 0.32 -5.47 -2.34
CA ASN A 164 0.07 -6.85 -2.74
C ASN A 164 -1.41 -7.01 -3.19
N PRO A 165 -1.68 -7.43 -4.44
CA PRO A 165 -3.05 -7.54 -4.96
C PRO A 165 -3.99 -8.43 -4.14
N TRP A 166 -3.47 -9.54 -3.61
CA TRP A 166 -4.26 -10.49 -2.83
C TRP A 166 -4.68 -9.89 -1.48
N LEU A 167 -3.72 -9.32 -0.74
CA LEU A 167 -3.98 -8.63 0.52
C LEU A 167 -4.98 -7.48 0.33
N LEU A 168 -4.79 -6.69 -0.72
CA LEU A 168 -5.67 -5.55 -1.00
C LEU A 168 -7.13 -5.99 -1.23
N LYS A 169 -7.35 -7.06 -2.00
CA LYS A 169 -8.68 -7.64 -2.21
C LYS A 169 -9.28 -8.21 -0.94
N LYS A 170 -8.50 -8.96 -0.16
CA LYS A 170 -8.96 -9.64 1.04
C LYS A 170 -9.41 -8.64 2.10
N PHE A 171 -8.57 -7.63 2.36
CA PHE A 171 -8.80 -6.71 3.49
C PHE A 171 -9.56 -5.44 3.10
N ASN A 172 -9.66 -5.10 1.81
CA ASN A 172 -10.32 -3.88 1.31
C ASN A 172 -9.89 -2.65 2.11
N ALA A 173 -8.58 -2.45 2.24
CA ALA A 173 -7.96 -1.47 3.11
C ALA A 173 -6.65 -0.96 2.50
N HIS A 174 -6.20 0.23 2.92
CA HIS A 174 -4.89 0.75 2.55
C HIS A 174 -3.79 -0.10 3.21
N ILE A 175 -3.08 -0.91 2.42
CA ILE A 175 -1.98 -1.77 2.87
C ILE A 175 -0.80 -1.55 1.90
N ASN A 176 0.18 -0.76 2.35
CA ASN A 176 1.43 -0.60 1.62
C ASN A 176 2.32 -1.83 1.84
N VAL A 177 2.86 -2.41 0.77
CA VAL A 177 3.79 -3.54 0.83
C VAL A 177 5.05 -3.16 0.07
N GLU A 178 6.18 -3.19 0.77
CA GLU A 178 7.49 -2.86 0.22
C GLU A 178 8.42 -4.06 0.37
N VAL A 179 9.23 -4.34 -0.64
CA VAL A 179 10.34 -5.29 -0.55
C VAL A 179 11.59 -4.49 -0.14
N CYS A 180 12.26 -4.94 0.91
CA CYS A 180 13.52 -4.35 1.38
C CYS A 180 14.60 -5.43 1.52
N ALA A 181 15.83 -5.08 1.15
CA ALA A 181 17.01 -5.93 1.26
C ALA A 181 17.87 -5.56 2.47
#